data_AF-A0A7V8CT78-F1
#
_entry.id   AF-A0A7V8CT78-F1
#
_cell.length_a   1.000
_cell.length_b   1.000
_cell.length_c   1.000
_cell.angle_alpha   90.00
_cell.angle_beta   90.00
_cell.angle_gamma   90.00
#
_symmetry.space_group_name_H-M   'P 1'
#
loop_
_entity.id
_entity.type
_entity.pdbx_description
1 polymer ?
#
loop_
_entity_poly.entity_id
_entity_poly.type
_entity_poly.pdbx_seq_one_letter_code
_entity_poly.pdbx_strand_id
1 'polypeptide(L)'
;MATPYDVEVWIDEHNRSMQDNISASEAGVGICFTLAEGGEIYMQTSADGAVILDVTADAAWVAPLISAATGCETPASSLWILPDDKLIQLIFGMSSLVASTLLVVGHDFGLRRRTQMR
;
A
#
# COMPACT_ATOMS: atom_id res chain seq x y z
N MET A 1 -24.33 3.31 28.13
CA MET A 1 -24.08 4.37 27.13
C MET A 1 -22.60 4.67 27.21
N ALA A 2 -21.85 4.47 26.12
CA ALA A 2 -20.45 4.87 26.07
C ALA A 2 -20.37 6.41 26.09
N THR A 3 -19.53 6.95 26.96
CA THR A 3 -19.27 8.38 27.04
C THR A 3 -18.20 8.77 26.02
N PRO A 4 -18.09 10.06 25.63
CA PRO A 4 -17.00 10.52 24.76
C PRO A 4 -15.62 10.14 25.31
N TYR A 5 -15.46 10.09 26.64
CA TYR A 5 -14.23 9.65 27.29
C TYR A 5 -13.92 8.16 27.08
N ASP A 6 -14.95 7.30 27.14
CA ASP A 6 -14.78 5.86 26.88
C ASP A 6 -14.32 5.58 25.44
N VAL A 7 -14.71 6.44 24.50
CA VAL A 7 -14.28 6.35 23.09
C VAL A 7 -12.82 6.76 22.94
N GLU A 8 -12.39 7.86 23.57
CA GLU A 8 -10.98 8.30 23.52
C GLU A 8 -10.04 7.26 24.14
N VAL A 9 -10.42 6.70 25.30
CA VAL A 9 -9.65 5.62 25.95
C VAL A 9 -9.56 4.38 25.06
N TRP A 10 -10.64 4.05 24.34
CA TRP A 10 -10.64 2.93 23.39
C TRP A 10 -9.74 3.18 22.16
N ILE A 11 -9.72 4.42 21.65
CA ILE A 11 -8.82 4.81 20.54
C ILE A 11 -7.36 4.79 20.98
N ASP A 12 -7.06 5.31 22.17
CA ASP A 12 -5.69 5.32 22.71
C ASP A 12 -5.16 3.91 22.98
N GLU A 13 -5.99 3.03 23.52
CA GLU A 13 -5.63 1.61 23.73
C GLU A 13 -5.41 0.89 22.39
N HIS A 14 -6.25 1.17 21.40
CA HIS A 14 -6.09 0.63 20.05
C HIS A 14 -4.80 1.13 19.39
N ASN A 15 -4.50 2.42 19.51
CA ASN A 15 -3.29 3.03 18.99
C ASN A 15 -2.03 2.49 19.68
N ARG A 16 -2.08 2.31 21.01
CA ARG A 16 -1.00 1.71 21.79
C ARG A 16 -0.74 0.28 21.33
N SER A 17 -1.79 -0.53 21.18
CA SER A 17 -1.69 -1.89 20.66
C SER A 17 -1.09 -1.94 19.26
N MET A 18 -1.43 -1.00 18.37
CA MET A 18 -0.77 -0.89 17.07
C MET A 18 0.73 -0.57 17.21
N GLN A 19 1.09 0.39 18.07
CA GLN A 19 2.50 0.76 18.29
C GLN A 19 3.32 -0.40 18.89
N ASP A 20 2.74 -1.16 19.82
CA ASP A 20 3.42 -2.25 20.50
C ASP A 20 3.63 -3.47 19.59
N ASN A 21 2.70 -3.70 18.65
CA ASN A 21 2.76 -4.81 17.71
C ASN A 21 3.49 -4.48 16.38
N ILE A 22 3.77 -3.21 16.11
CA ILE A 22 4.55 -2.76 14.96
C ILE A 22 5.99 -2.52 15.44
N SER A 23 6.84 -3.54 15.36
CA SER A 23 8.25 -3.39 15.75
C SER A 23 9.02 -2.51 14.73
N ALA A 24 10.02 -1.75 15.19
CA ALA A 24 10.88 -0.90 14.34
C ALA A 24 11.75 -1.68 13.34
N SER A 25 11.70 -3.01 13.38
CA SER A 25 12.32 -3.90 12.42
C SER A 25 11.30 -4.27 11.36
N GLU A 26 11.76 -4.40 10.12
CA GLU A 26 11.10 -5.16 9.04
C GLU A 26 10.28 -4.33 8.04
N ALA A 27 10.96 -3.93 6.96
CA ALA A 27 10.43 -3.62 5.62
C ALA A 27 9.34 -2.54 5.49
N GLY A 28 9.27 -1.56 6.39
CA GLY A 28 8.44 -0.36 6.19
C GLY A 28 6.93 -0.60 6.32
N VAL A 29 6.20 0.50 6.49
CA VAL A 29 4.74 0.51 6.65
C VAL A 29 4.09 0.79 5.30
N GLY A 30 3.03 0.06 4.96
CA GLY A 30 2.31 0.26 3.71
C GLY A 30 0.84 -0.09 3.82
N ILE A 31 0.20 -0.17 2.66
CA ILE A 31 -1.22 -0.47 2.50
C ILE A 31 -1.35 -1.69 1.60
N CYS A 32 -2.20 -2.64 1.96
CA CYS A 32 -2.65 -3.70 1.07
C CYS A 32 -4.08 -3.40 0.61
N PHE A 33 -4.28 -3.33 -0.71
CA PHE A 33 -5.59 -3.30 -1.33
C PHE A 33 -5.94 -4.71 -1.79
N THR A 34 -6.98 -5.30 -1.21
CA THR A 34 -7.56 -6.54 -1.71
C THR A 34 -8.56 -6.20 -2.81
N LEU A 35 -8.42 -6.79 -3.99
CA LEU A 35 -9.29 -6.52 -5.14
C LEU A 35 -10.52 -7.44 -5.12
N ALA A 36 -11.69 -6.91 -5.48
CA ALA A 36 -12.96 -7.64 -5.47
C ALA A 36 -12.97 -8.85 -6.41
N GLU A 37 -12.32 -8.73 -7.56
CA GLU A 37 -12.20 -9.79 -8.57
C GLU A 37 -10.99 -10.71 -8.35
N GLY A 38 -10.25 -10.51 -7.26
CA GLY A 38 -9.11 -11.33 -6.87
C GLY A 38 -7.75 -10.65 -7.04
N GLY A 39 -6.81 -11.07 -6.19
CA GLY A 39 -5.47 -10.51 -6.10
C GLY A 39 -5.34 -9.31 -5.16
N GLU A 40 -4.10 -8.88 -4.96
CA GLU A 40 -3.72 -7.86 -3.99
C GLU A 40 -2.71 -6.90 -4.60
N ILE A 41 -2.79 -5.64 -4.17
CA ILE A 41 -1.80 -4.62 -4.50
C ILE A 41 -1.25 -4.07 -3.18
N TYR A 42 0.03 -4.26 -2.95
CA TYR A 42 0.73 -3.66 -1.83
C TYR A 42 1.29 -2.30 -2.26
N MET A 43 1.03 -1.25 -1.49
CA MET A 43 1.47 0.10 -1.77
C MET A 43 2.28 0.70 -0.62
N GLN A 44 3.34 1.40 -0.95
CA GLN A 44 4.07 2.27 -0.03
C GLN A 44 4.53 3.53 -0.77
N THR A 45 4.67 4.65 -0.06
CA THR A 45 5.41 5.82 -0.55
C THR A 45 6.85 5.77 -0.03
N SER A 46 7.83 5.88 -0.91
CA SER A 46 9.22 6.01 -0.47
C SER A 46 9.52 7.40 0.08
N ALA A 47 10.65 7.54 0.77
CA ALA A 47 11.05 8.80 1.42
C ALA A 47 11.22 9.98 0.44
N ASP A 48 11.44 9.70 -0.85
CA ASP A 48 11.51 10.67 -1.94
C ASP A 48 10.16 10.94 -2.62
N GLY A 49 9.06 10.40 -2.09
CA GLY A 49 7.69 10.66 -2.56
C GLY A 49 7.17 9.68 -3.62
N ALA A 50 8.02 8.85 -4.22
CA ALA A 50 7.57 7.90 -5.25
C ALA A 50 6.56 6.88 -4.68
N VAL A 51 5.56 6.52 -5.48
CA VAL A 51 4.56 5.51 -5.14
C VAL A 51 5.07 4.16 -5.63
N ILE A 52 5.28 3.23 -4.71
CA ILE A 52 5.70 1.86 -4.99
C ILE A 52 4.46 0.97 -4.92
N LEU A 53 4.24 0.15 -5.94
CA LEU A 53 3.24 -0.91 -5.93
C LEU A 53 3.93 -2.26 -6.11
N ASP A 54 3.60 -3.24 -5.30
CA ASP A 54 3.85 -4.66 -5.60
C ASP A 54 2.51 -5.32 -5.91
N VAL A 55 2.33 -5.73 -7.17
CA VAL A 55 1.10 -6.32 -7.69
C VAL A 55 1.27 -7.83 -7.67
N THR A 56 0.46 -8.54 -6.88
CA THR A 56 0.55 -9.99 -6.82
C THR A 56 0.21 -10.64 -8.17
N ALA A 57 0.65 -11.87 -8.40
CA ALA A 57 0.39 -12.57 -9.65
C ALA A 57 -1.11 -12.66 -9.98
N ASP A 58 -1.95 -12.87 -8.96
CA ASP A 58 -3.41 -12.93 -9.09
C ASP A 58 -4.03 -11.56 -9.40
N ALA A 59 -3.32 -10.46 -9.14
CA ALA A 59 -3.73 -9.09 -9.50
C ALA A 59 -3.12 -8.59 -10.81
N ALA A 60 -2.32 -9.39 -11.54
CA ALA A 60 -1.63 -8.94 -12.76
C ALA A 60 -2.58 -8.39 -13.84
N TRP A 61 -3.84 -8.82 -13.81
CA TRP A 61 -4.91 -8.33 -14.70
C TRP A 61 -5.19 -6.82 -14.55
N VAL A 62 -4.78 -6.19 -13.45
CA VAL A 62 -5.00 -4.76 -13.17
C VAL A 62 -3.99 -3.85 -13.88
N ALA A 63 -2.91 -4.41 -14.45
CA ALA A 63 -1.85 -3.66 -15.10
C ALA A 63 -2.34 -2.62 -16.14
N PRO A 64 -3.31 -2.93 -17.05
CA PRO A 64 -3.83 -1.96 -17.99
C PRO A 64 -4.50 -0.75 -17.31
N LEU A 65 -5.16 -0.96 -16.16
CA LEU A 65 -5.77 0.11 -15.39
C LEU A 65 -4.73 0.99 -14.72
N ILE A 66 -3.68 0.40 -14.12
CA ILE A 66 -2.56 1.16 -13.53
C ILE A 66 -1.92 2.03 -14.62
N SER A 67 -1.62 1.46 -15.79
CA SER A 67 -1.07 2.21 -16.92
C SER A 67 -2.02 3.31 -17.41
N ALA A 68 -3.31 3.05 -17.51
CA ALA A 68 -4.28 4.06 -17.94
C ALA A 68 -4.45 5.21 -16.93
N ALA A 69 -4.48 4.89 -15.63
CA ALA A 69 -4.65 5.88 -14.56
C ALA A 69 -3.41 6.75 -14.37
N THR A 70 -2.21 6.20 -14.59
CA THR A 70 -0.94 6.88 -14.28
C THR A 70 -0.20 7.39 -15.51
N GLY A 71 -0.48 6.83 -16.69
CA GLY A 71 0.29 7.06 -17.92
C GLY A 71 1.65 6.34 -17.94
N CYS A 72 1.95 5.49 -16.96
CA CYS A 72 3.22 4.76 -16.88
C CYS A 72 3.14 3.43 -17.66
N GLU A 73 4.25 3.05 -18.29
CA GLU A 73 4.37 1.75 -18.97
C GLU A 73 4.36 0.60 -17.95
N THR A 74 3.79 -0.54 -18.37
CA THR A 74 3.78 -1.75 -17.54
C THR A 74 5.20 -2.32 -17.41
N PRO A 75 5.72 -2.48 -16.18
CA PRO A 75 7.04 -3.05 -15.95
C PRO A 75 7.05 -4.56 -16.27
N ALA A 76 8.26 -5.11 -16.49
CA ALA A 76 8.45 -6.54 -16.67
C ALA A 76 8.37 -7.35 -15.36
N SER A 77 8.23 -6.67 -14.22
CA SER A 77 8.13 -7.26 -12.87
C SER A 77 6.80 -6.90 -12.22
N SER A 78 6.51 -7.51 -11.06
CA SER A 78 5.35 -7.15 -10.22
C SER A 78 5.47 -5.76 -9.57
N LEU A 79 6.67 -5.19 -9.55
CA LEU A 79 6.98 -3.97 -8.82
C LEU A 79 6.87 -2.75 -9.74
N TRP A 80 5.90 -1.88 -9.47
CA TRP A 80 5.73 -0.58 -10.11
C TRP A 80 6.37 0.50 -9.27
N ILE A 81 7.09 1.41 -9.93
CA ILE A 81 7.62 2.63 -9.32
C ILE A 81 7.02 3.79 -10.10
N LEU A 82 6.10 4.51 -9.46
CA LEU A 82 5.37 5.61 -10.05
C LEU A 82 5.86 6.94 -9.46
N PRO A 83 5.81 8.04 -10.23
CA PRO A 83 6.02 9.38 -9.69
C PRO A 83 5.01 9.73 -8.59
N ASP A 84 5.37 10.67 -7.72
CA ASP A 84 4.58 11.11 -6.56
C ASP A 84 3.22 11.72 -6.95
N ASP A 85 3.16 12.40 -8.09
CA ASP A 85 1.95 13.01 -8.65
C ASP A 85 0.88 12.00 -9.10
N LYS A 86 1.21 10.70 -9.16
CA LYS A 86 0.29 9.65 -9.62
C LYS A 86 -0.59 9.04 -8.54
N LEU A 87 -0.30 9.30 -7.26
CA LEU A 87 -1.03 8.68 -6.15
C LEU A 87 -2.54 8.92 -6.25
N ILE A 88 -2.95 10.17 -6.42
CA ILE A 88 -4.37 10.53 -6.45
C ILE A 88 -5.06 9.84 -7.65
N GLN A 89 -4.46 9.92 -8.84
CA GLN A 89 -5.02 9.32 -10.05
C GLN A 89 -5.18 7.80 -9.91
N LEU A 90 -4.17 7.14 -9.33
CA LEU A 90 -4.20 5.70 -9.06
C LEU A 90 -5.32 5.33 -8.10
N ILE A 91 -5.44 6.02 -6.95
CA ILE A 91 -6.47 5.74 -5.95
C ILE A 91 -7.87 5.93 -6.54
N PHE A 92 -8.10 7.00 -7.31
CA PHE A 92 -9.37 7.19 -8.01
C PHE A 92 -9.65 6.07 -9.02
N GLY A 93 -8.68 5.71 -9.85
CA GLY A 93 -8.82 4.65 -10.85
C GLY A 93 -9.14 3.28 -10.24
N MET A 94 -8.49 2.94 -9.12
CA MET A 94 -8.67 1.63 -8.47
C MET A 94 -9.88 1.57 -7.54
N SER A 95 -10.46 2.70 -7.14
CA SER A 95 -11.51 2.76 -6.10
C SER A 95 -12.68 1.78 -6.29
N SER A 96 -13.11 1.56 -7.54
CA SER A 96 -14.20 0.61 -7.86
C SER A 96 -13.81 -0.87 -7.78
N LEU A 97 -12.51 -1.17 -7.76
CA LEU A 97 -11.97 -2.53 -7.71
C LEU A 97 -11.60 -2.96 -6.29
N VAL A 98 -11.45 -2.03 -5.35
CA VAL A 98 -11.02 -2.32 -3.98
C VAL A 98 -12.18 -2.92 -3.19
N ALA A 99 -12.00 -4.15 -2.70
CA ALA A 99 -12.92 -4.78 -1.76
C ALA A 99 -12.60 -4.40 -0.31
N SER A 100 -11.32 -4.32 0.04
CA SER A 100 -10.87 -3.91 1.36
C SER A 100 -9.47 -3.31 1.33
N THR A 101 -9.16 -2.55 2.37
CA THR A 101 -7.87 -1.89 2.56
C THR A 101 -7.35 -2.24 3.96
N LEU A 102 -6.12 -2.73 4.05
CA LEU A 102 -5.47 -3.06 5.31
C LEU A 102 -4.12 -2.36 5.43
N LEU A 103 -3.79 -1.94 6.64
CA LEU A 103 -2.45 -1.44 6.96
C LEU A 103 -1.53 -2.65 7.16
N VAL A 104 -0.39 -2.65 6.50
CA VAL A 104 0.55 -3.79 6.52
C VAL A 104 1.93 -3.34 6.96
N VAL A 105 2.63 -4.25 7.65
CA VAL A 105 4.02 -4.11 8.11
C VAL A 105 4.80 -5.34 7.68
N GLY A 106 6.10 -5.19 7.40
CA GLY A 106 6.96 -6.32 7.04
C GLY A 106 6.91 -6.76 5.56
N HIS A 107 6.10 -6.13 4.71
CA HIS A 107 6.08 -6.42 3.27
C HIS A 107 7.32 -5.84 2.57
N ASP A 108 8.05 -6.63 1.77
CA ASP A 108 9.25 -6.16 1.07
C ASP A 108 8.87 -5.39 -0.22
N PHE A 109 8.73 -4.07 -0.11
CA PHE A 109 8.50 -3.14 -1.22
C PHE A 109 9.70 -2.96 -2.18
N GLY A 110 10.60 -3.95 -2.26
CA GLY A 110 11.81 -3.90 -3.09
C GLY A 110 12.89 -2.95 -2.55
N LEU A 111 12.76 -2.48 -1.30
CA LEU A 111 13.73 -1.62 -0.62
C LEU A 111 15.12 -2.28 -0.56
N ARG A 112 15.17 -3.60 -0.37
CA ARG A 112 16.43 -4.37 -0.35
C ARG A 112 17.14 -4.37 -1.70
N ARG A 113 16.40 -4.38 -2.82
CA ARG A 113 16.96 -4.36 -4.19
C ARG A 113 17.57 -2.99 -4.54
N ARG A 114 17.03 -1.89 -4.00
CA ARG A 114 17.55 -0.53 -4.23
C ARG A 114 18.91 -0.29 -3.57
N THR A 115 19.18 -0.87 -2.39
CA THR A 115 20.47 -0.71 -1.69
C THR A 115 21.64 -1.34 -2.44
N GLN A 116 21.40 -2.37 -3.26
CA GLN A 116 22.44 -3.07 -4.03
C GLN A 116 22.75 -2.42 -5.40
N MET A 117 21.93 -1.47 -5.85
CA MET A 117 22.11 -0.73 -7.12
C MET A 117 22.70 0.68 -6.93
N ARG A 118 23.16 1.02 -5.72
CA ARG A 118 23.93 2.24 -5.43
C ARG A 118 25.42 1.96 -5.32
#